data_AF-A0A7X6A813-F1
#
_entry.id   AF-A0A7X6A813-F1
#
_cell.length_a   1.000
_cell.length_b   1.000
_cell.length_c   1.000
_cell.angle_alpha   90.00
_cell.angle_beta   90.00
_cell.angle_gamma   90.00
#
_symmetry.space_group_name_H-M   'P 1'
#
loop_
_entity.id
_entity.type
_entity.pdbx_description
1 polymer ?
#
loop_
_entity_poly.entity_id
_entity_poly.type
_entity_poly.pdbx_seq_one_letter_code
_entity_poly.pdbx_strand_id
1 'polypeptide(L)'
;MADSYRLGAVINLNVALYDGGTGVADITFDPAPGSTDHALYYGPLSAVSTYGYTGTEGPLGASGSSSVSLPGGSLFWVVVGYNGLDGCNGVDSACMERPGFGAPQDPNRSCSVPWCP
;
A
#
# COMPACT_ATOMS: atom_id res chain seq x y z
N MET A 1 16.96 6.75 -14.79
CA MET A 1 16.16 6.20 -15.90
C MET A 1 14.72 6.45 -15.51
N ALA A 2 13.91 7.04 -16.39
CA ALA A 2 12.52 7.35 -16.05
C ALA A 2 11.71 6.05 -16.14
N ASP A 3 11.47 5.41 -14.99
CA ASP A 3 10.61 4.25 -14.94
C ASP A 3 9.17 4.70 -15.21
N SER A 4 8.73 4.49 -16.47
CA SER A 4 7.37 4.77 -16.89
C SER A 4 6.44 3.73 -16.29
N TYR A 5 5.74 4.08 -15.21
CA TYR A 5 4.60 3.32 -14.76
C TYR A 5 3.52 3.34 -15.85
N ARG A 6 3.09 2.16 -16.30
CA ARG A 6 1.81 2.06 -17.00
C ARG A 6 0.73 1.99 -15.93
N LEU A 7 -0.25 2.89 -15.98
CA LEU A 7 -1.50 2.69 -15.24
C LEU A 7 -2.03 1.29 -15.58
N GLY A 8 -2.22 0.46 -14.55
CA GLY A 8 -2.58 -0.95 -14.70
C GLY A 8 -1.41 -1.94 -14.76
N ALA A 9 -0.16 -1.51 -14.53
CA ALA A 9 0.93 -2.44 -14.25
C ALA A 9 0.61 -3.21 -12.96
N VAL A 10 0.53 -4.55 -13.06
CA VAL A 10 0.25 -5.41 -11.92
C VAL A 10 1.51 -5.52 -11.08
N ILE A 11 1.46 -4.94 -9.89
CA ILE A 11 2.46 -5.11 -8.84
C ILE A 11 1.93 -6.25 -7.98
N ASN A 12 2.61 -7.40 -7.96
CA ASN A 12 2.09 -8.57 -7.28
C ASN A 12 2.31 -8.44 -5.78
N LEU A 13 1.30 -8.81 -4.98
CA LEU A 13 1.42 -9.12 -3.56
C LEU A 13 1.07 -10.59 -3.39
N ASN A 14 1.95 -11.34 -2.72
CA ASN A 14 1.75 -12.73 -2.40
C ASN A 14 2.00 -12.96 -0.90
N VAL A 15 1.14 -13.78 -0.30
CA VAL A 15 1.30 -14.28 1.07
C VAL A 15 1.99 -15.63 0.98
N ALA A 16 3.28 -15.67 1.30
CA ALA A 16 4.08 -16.90 1.23
C ALA A 16 3.75 -17.85 2.39
N LEU A 17 3.52 -17.29 3.58
CA LEU A 17 3.16 -18.03 4.78
C LEU A 17 2.22 -17.19 5.64
N TYR A 18 1.28 -17.85 6.33
CA TYR A 18 0.49 -17.25 7.40
C TYR A 18 0.42 -18.20 8.59
N ASP A 19 0.89 -17.74 9.74
CA ASP A 19 0.75 -18.44 11.01
C ASP A 19 -0.48 -17.92 11.76
N GLY A 20 -1.56 -18.69 11.72
CA GLY A 20 -2.82 -18.35 12.40
C GLY A 20 -2.73 -18.38 13.93
N GLY A 21 -1.67 -18.94 14.52
CA GLY A 21 -1.46 -18.93 15.97
C GLY A 21 -0.82 -17.63 16.47
N THR A 22 0.05 -17.01 15.67
CA THR A 22 0.76 -15.77 16.01
C THR A 22 0.21 -14.54 15.28
N GLY A 23 -0.54 -14.73 14.20
CA GLY A 23 -1.01 -13.65 13.33
C GLY A 23 0.07 -13.12 12.38
N VAL A 24 1.22 -13.78 12.29
CA VAL A 24 2.33 -13.36 11.43
C VAL A 24 2.15 -13.88 10.01
N ALA A 25 2.29 -13.00 9.04
CA ALA A 25 2.32 -13.33 7.61
C ALA A 25 3.68 -12.98 7.00
N ASP A 26 4.27 -13.91 6.26
CA ASP A 26 5.39 -13.61 5.38
C ASP A 26 4.85 -13.21 4.01
N ILE A 27 5.19 -12.01 3.58
CA ILE A 27 4.72 -11.45 2.32
C ILE A 27 5.88 -11.21 1.36
N THR A 28 5.58 -11.34 0.08
CA THR A 28 6.44 -10.93 -1.03
C THR A 28 5.68 -9.97 -1.91
N PHE A 29 6.32 -8.89 -2.34
CA PHE A 29 5.73 -7.87 -3.18
C PHE A 29 6.75 -7.35 -4.20
N ASP A 30 6.28 -6.92 -5.36
CA ASP A 30 7.14 -6.23 -6.32
C ASP A 30 7.40 -4.79 -5.81
N PRO A 31 8.66 -4.39 -5.55
CA PRO A 31 8.95 -3.03 -5.07
C PRO A 31 8.53 -1.97 -6.08
N ALA A 32 7.91 -0.89 -5.61
CA ALA A 32 7.57 0.24 -6.47
C ALA A 32 8.86 0.93 -6.98
N PRO A 33 9.05 1.12 -8.30
CA PRO A 33 10.17 1.87 -8.85
C PRO A 33 10.44 3.23 -8.18
N GLY A 34 11.64 3.43 -7.65
CA GLY A 34 12.03 4.68 -6.99
C GLY A 34 11.48 4.86 -5.57
N SER A 35 10.74 3.89 -5.02
CA SER A 35 10.49 3.82 -3.58
C SER A 35 11.79 3.50 -2.84
N THR A 36 11.96 4.07 -1.66
CA THR A 36 13.06 3.72 -0.75
C THR A 36 12.61 2.75 0.34
N ASP A 37 11.30 2.59 0.52
CA ASP A 37 10.70 1.76 1.55
C ASP A 37 9.21 1.50 1.22
N HIS A 38 8.56 0.60 1.98
CA HIS A 38 7.16 0.25 1.80
C HIS A 38 6.43 0.11 3.15
N ALA A 39 5.12 0.28 3.12
CA ALA A 39 4.22 -0.02 4.22
C ALA A 39 3.03 -0.83 3.72
N LEU A 40 2.52 -1.73 4.56
CA LEU A 40 1.28 -2.47 4.33
C LEU A 40 0.16 -1.81 5.12
N TYR A 41 -0.91 -1.43 4.44
CA TYR A 41 -2.14 -0.92 5.04
C TYR A 41 -3.20 -2.00 5.00
N TYR A 42 -3.97 -2.12 6.07
CA TYR A 42 -5.01 -3.13 6.18
C TYR A 42 -6.31 -2.56 6.77
N GLY A 43 -7.42 -3.19 6.41
CA GLY A 43 -8.75 -2.91 6.95
C GLY A 43 -9.68 -4.11 6.82
N PRO A 44 -10.87 -4.09 7.45
CA PRO A 44 -11.83 -5.17 7.35
C PRO A 44 -12.38 -5.29 5.92
N LEU A 45 -12.64 -6.52 5.44
CA LEU A 45 -13.16 -6.74 4.08
C LEU A 45 -14.44 -5.93 3.76
N SER A 46 -15.28 -5.66 4.77
CA SER A 46 -16.49 -4.83 4.61
C SER A 46 -16.20 -3.38 4.21
N ALA A 47 -14.98 -2.88 4.47
CA ALA A 47 -14.56 -1.52 4.19
C ALA A 47 -13.74 -1.37 2.89
N VAL A 48 -13.61 -2.44 2.09
CA VAL A 48 -12.92 -2.40 0.78
C VAL A 48 -13.52 -1.34 -0.14
N SER A 49 -14.86 -1.21 -0.14
CA SER A 49 -15.58 -0.28 -1.02
C SER A 49 -15.32 1.20 -0.70
N THR A 50 -14.87 1.50 0.51
CA THR A 50 -14.61 2.86 0.99
C THR A 50 -13.14 3.10 1.32
N TYR A 51 -12.27 2.13 1.04
CA TYR A 51 -10.86 2.14 1.46
C TYR A 51 -10.70 2.47 2.96
N GLY A 52 -11.56 1.88 3.80
CA GLY A 52 -11.52 2.08 5.25
C GLY A 52 -10.40 1.27 5.90
N TYR A 53 -9.19 1.82 5.90
CA TYR A 53 -8.04 1.25 6.59
C TYR A 53 -8.16 1.44 8.10
N THR A 54 -7.75 0.43 8.86
CA THR A 54 -7.78 0.43 10.33
C THR A 54 -6.39 0.31 10.95
N GLY A 55 -5.37 0.01 10.14
CA GLY A 55 -4.01 -0.08 10.63
C GLY A 55 -2.97 -0.15 9.51
N THR A 56 -1.71 -0.13 9.92
CA THR A 56 -0.53 -0.15 9.06
C THR A 56 0.58 -0.98 9.70
N GLU A 57 1.35 -1.68 8.89
CA GLU A 57 2.60 -2.36 9.25
C GLU A 57 3.74 -1.80 8.40
N GLY A 58 4.87 -1.51 9.03
CA GLY A 58 6.05 -0.97 8.38
C GLY A 58 7.07 -0.42 9.39
N PRO A 59 8.28 -0.06 8.94
CA PRO A 59 8.77 -0.12 7.56
C PRO A 59 9.01 -1.56 7.09
N LEU A 60 8.67 -1.87 5.83
CA LEU A 60 8.84 -3.21 5.24
C LEU A 60 10.16 -3.36 4.46
N GLY A 61 10.82 -2.25 4.12
CA GLY A 61 12.01 -2.21 3.29
C GLY A 61 11.71 -2.16 1.79
N ALA A 62 12.79 -2.07 1.00
CA ALA A 62 12.74 -2.02 -0.48
C ALA A 62 13.09 -3.36 -1.16
N SER A 63 13.28 -4.43 -0.38
CA SER A 63 13.70 -5.75 -0.88
C SER A 63 12.59 -6.54 -1.58
N GLY A 64 11.32 -6.17 -1.38
CA GLY A 64 10.18 -6.90 -1.93
C GLY A 64 9.74 -8.10 -1.09
N SER A 65 10.19 -8.19 0.17
CA SER A 65 9.73 -9.21 1.11
C SER A 65 9.84 -8.73 2.55
N SER A 66 8.88 -9.12 3.39
CA SER A 66 8.86 -8.78 4.82
C SER A 66 7.91 -9.69 5.60
N SER A 67 8.04 -9.70 6.92
CA SER A 67 7.10 -10.36 7.83
C SER A 67 6.25 -9.29 8.52
N VAL A 68 4.94 -9.46 8.52
CA VAL A 68 3.98 -8.52 9.11
C VAL A 68 3.13 -9.20 10.18
N SER A 69 2.82 -8.48 11.25
CA SER A 69 1.90 -8.96 12.28
C SER A 69 0.51 -8.39 12.04
N LEU A 70 -0.50 -9.25 11.89
CA LEU A 70 -1.84 -8.82 11.51
C LEU A 70 -2.86 -9.14 12.59
N PRO A 71 -3.88 -8.29 12.76
CA PRO A 71 -4.99 -8.63 13.63
C PRO A 71 -5.78 -9.81 13.02
N GLY A 72 -6.40 -10.60 13.89
CA GLY A 72 -7.29 -11.66 13.45
C GLY A 72 -8.51 -11.13 12.70
N GLY A 73 -9.08 -11.96 11.82
CA GLY A 73 -10.29 -11.67 11.06
C GLY A 73 -10.06 -11.66 9.55
N SER A 74 -11.07 -11.22 8.80
CA SER A 74 -11.02 -11.11 7.34
C SER A 74 -10.68 -9.68 6.92
N LEU A 75 -9.52 -9.51 6.31
CA LEU A 75 -8.92 -8.22 6.00
C LEU A 75 -8.66 -8.07 4.50
N PHE A 76 -8.67 -6.84 4.00
CA PHE A 76 -8.04 -6.47 2.73
C PHE A 76 -6.74 -5.74 2.99
N TRP A 77 -5.73 -5.95 2.14
CA TRP A 77 -4.40 -5.38 2.29
C TRP A 77 -3.99 -4.60 1.05
N VAL A 78 -3.18 -3.57 1.24
CA VAL A 78 -2.52 -2.82 0.16
C VAL A 78 -1.09 -2.52 0.60
N VAL A 79 -0.11 -2.82 -0.25
CA VAL A 79 1.28 -2.41 -0.06
C VAL A 79 1.54 -1.16 -0.87
N VAL A 80 2.18 -0.18 -0.23
CA VAL A 80 2.47 1.14 -0.82
C VAL A 80 3.95 1.43 -0.63
N GLY A 81 4.63 1.74 -1.73
CA GLY A 81 6.01 2.24 -1.68
C GLY A 81 6.05 3.74 -1.41
N TYR A 82 7.04 4.18 -0.63
CA TYR A 82 7.32 5.58 -0.37
C TYR A 82 8.83 5.85 -0.43
N ASN A 83 9.21 7.07 -0.78
CA ASN A 83 10.61 7.55 -0.82
C ASN A 83 10.91 8.68 0.19
N GLY A 84 9.99 8.93 1.12
CA GLY A 84 10.07 10.04 2.08
C GLY A 84 9.65 11.42 1.51
N LEU A 85 9.35 11.50 0.22
CA LEU A 85 8.79 12.66 -0.50
C LEU A 85 7.43 12.34 -1.15
N ASP A 86 6.94 11.12 -0.97
CA ASP A 86 5.68 10.67 -1.56
C ASP A 86 4.50 11.10 -0.69
N GLY A 87 3.59 11.87 -1.30
CA GLY A 87 2.31 12.26 -0.71
C GLY A 87 1.12 11.83 -1.56
N CYS A 88 1.34 10.98 -2.57
CA CYS A 88 0.32 10.53 -3.52
C CYS A 88 0.46 9.05 -3.84
N ASN A 89 -0.38 8.24 -3.22
CA ASN A 89 -0.38 6.78 -3.35
C ASN A 89 -1.23 6.26 -4.53
N GLY A 90 -1.66 7.18 -5.39
CA GLY A 90 -2.55 6.91 -6.52
C GLY A 90 -4.01 7.06 -6.12
N VAL A 91 -4.82 7.49 -7.10
CA VAL A 91 -6.27 7.66 -6.94
C VAL A 91 -7.02 6.68 -7.84
N ASP A 92 -8.26 6.40 -7.47
CA ASP A 92 -9.15 5.60 -8.30
C ASP A 92 -9.97 6.40 -9.32
N SER A 93 -10.89 5.70 -9.99
CA SER A 93 -11.79 6.32 -10.96
C SER A 93 -12.78 7.32 -10.35
N ALA A 94 -12.95 7.31 -9.03
CA ALA A 94 -13.73 8.29 -8.27
C ALA A 94 -12.82 9.36 -7.62
N CYS A 95 -11.54 9.39 -7.99
CA CYS A 95 -10.55 10.34 -7.49
C CYS A 95 -10.23 10.23 -6.00
N MET A 96 -10.48 9.07 -5.41
CA MET A 96 -10.14 8.78 -4.04
C MET A 96 -8.74 8.18 -3.95
N GLU A 97 -7.86 8.81 -3.16
CA GLU A 97 -6.50 8.32 -2.92
C GLU A 97 -6.50 7.01 -2.10
N ARG A 98 -5.56 6.11 -2.38
CA ARG A 98 -5.43 4.80 -1.74
C ARG A 98 -4.02 4.52 -1.25
N PRO A 99 -3.74 4.61 0.07
CA PRO A 99 -4.59 5.13 1.14
C PRO A 99 -4.68 6.65 1.11
N GLY A 100 -5.89 7.18 1.37
CA GLY A 100 -6.14 8.63 1.37
C GLY A 100 -5.89 9.36 2.69
N PHE A 101 -5.68 8.62 3.79
CA PHE A 101 -5.31 9.17 5.11
C PHE A 101 -4.54 8.14 5.95
N GLY A 102 -3.54 8.59 6.73
CA GLY A 102 -2.77 7.76 7.67
C GLY A 102 -1.47 7.17 7.11
N ALA A 103 -1.24 7.30 5.80
CA ALA A 103 0.11 7.16 5.25
C ALA A 103 0.94 8.42 5.54
N PRO A 104 2.28 8.32 5.60
CA PRO A 104 3.12 9.51 5.52
C PRO A 104 2.76 10.25 4.23
N GLN A 105 2.06 11.36 4.34
CA GLN A 105 1.70 12.22 3.22
C GLN A 105 2.59 13.47 3.28
N ASP A 106 3.27 13.80 2.19
CA ASP A 106 3.84 15.14 2.02
C ASP A 106 2.68 16.16 1.94
N PRO A 107 2.53 17.07 2.92
CA PRO A 107 1.43 18.04 2.95
C PRO A 107 1.48 19.06 1.79
N ASN A 108 2.58 19.12 1.04
CA ASN A 108 2.76 20.05 -0.08
C ASN A 108 2.46 19.44 -1.46
N ARG A 109 2.03 18.17 -1.55
CA ARG A 109 1.77 17.51 -2.84
C ARG A 109 0.27 17.34 -3.10
N SER A 110 -0.25 18.03 -4.11
CA SER A 110 -1.60 17.79 -4.64
C SER A 110 -1.58 16.57 -5.56
N CYS A 111 -2.36 15.54 -5.24
CA CYS A 111 -2.51 14.33 -6.07
C CYS A 111 -3.41 14.57 -7.28
N SER A 112 -3.13 15.65 -8.02
CA SER A 112 -3.80 16.01 -9.25
C SER A 112 -3.35 15.04 -10.35
N VAL A 113 -4.19 14.04 -10.62
CA VAL A 113 -4.08 13.24 -11.85
C VAL A 113 -4.97 13.88 -12.93
N PRO A 114 -4.61 13.78 -14.23
CA PRO A 114 -5.29 14.53 -15.31
C PRO A 114 -6.79 14.28 -15.47
N TRP A 115 -7.32 13.18 -14.93
CA TRP A 115 -8.74 12.82 -14.98
C TRP A 115 -9.49 13.10 -13.67
N CYS A 116 -8.82 13.68 -12.66
CA CYS A 116 -9.44 14.10 -11.42
C CYS A 116 -9.56 15.63 -11.39
N PRO A 117 -10.81 16.16 -11.34
CA PRO A 117 -11.07 17.59 -11.42
C PRO A 117 -10.59 18.38 -10.20
#